data_AF-A0A8X8APF7-F1
#
_entry.id   AF-A0A8X8APF7-F1
#
_cell.length_a   1.000
_cell.length_b   1.000
_cell.length_c   1.000
_cell.angle_alpha   90.00
_cell.angle_beta   90.00
_cell.angle_gamma   90.00
#
_symmetry.space_group_name_H-M   'P 1'
#
loop_
_entity.id
_entity.type
_entity.pdbx_description
1 polymer ?
#
loop_
_entity_poly.entity_id
_entity_poly.type
_entity_poly.pdbx_seq_one_letter_code
_entity_poly.pdbx_strand_id
1 'polypeptide(L)' 'MQLSGTTGLGLLFSWVKCWQIRRQTKAPQAAGTIHTDFERGFICAEVMKFDDLKELGSIVQVQRVRGGKK' A
#
# COMPACT_ATOMS: atom_id res chain seq x y z
N MET A 1 17.97 42.17 -14.38
CA MET A 1 16.55 41.83 -14.22
C MET A 1 16.47 40.32 -13.99
N GLN A 2 16.39 39.90 -12.73
CA GLN A 2 16.29 38.47 -12.36
C GLN A 2 14.88 37.97 -12.65
N LEU A 3 14.76 36.85 -13.36
CA LEU A 3 13.63 35.92 -13.19
C LEU A 3 14.17 34.49 -13.28
N SER A 4 14.30 33.87 -12.11
CA SER A 4 14.34 32.44 -11.89
C SER A 4 13.00 31.81 -12.30
N GLY A 5 13.01 30.69 -13.02
CA GLY A 5 11.78 30.01 -13.43
C GLY A 5 12.01 28.54 -13.74
N THR A 6 12.41 27.76 -12.73
CA THR A 6 12.35 26.30 -12.77
C THR A 6 10.89 25.84 -12.63
N THR A 7 10.19 25.61 -13.73
CA THR A 7 8.94 24.81 -13.69
C THR A 7 9.29 23.36 -13.99
N GLY A 8 9.67 22.63 -12.94
CA GLY A 8 9.77 21.18 -12.96
C GLY A 8 8.38 20.57 -13.13
N LEU A 9 8.14 19.92 -14.26
CA LEU A 9 7.03 18.98 -14.44
C LEU A 9 7.36 17.68 -13.69
N GLY A 10 7.27 17.73 -12.36
CA GLY A 10 7.26 16.55 -11.50
C GLY A 10 5.85 15.96 -11.50
N LEU A 11 5.57 15.05 -12.44
CA LEU A 11 4.31 14.29 -12.47
C LEU A 11 4.29 13.30 -11.30
N LEU A 12 3.67 13.70 -10.20
CA LEU A 12 3.47 12.90 -8.99
C LEU A 12 2.31 11.91 -9.20
N PHE A 13 2.49 10.87 -10.02
CA PHE A 13 1.48 9.82 -10.18
C PHE A 13 1.56 8.82 -9.03
N SER A 14 0.85 9.10 -7.93
CA SER A 14 0.53 8.08 -6.93
C SER A 14 -0.71 7.31 -7.38
N TRP A 15 -0.56 6.03 -7.70
CA TRP A 15 -1.64 5.17 -8.19
C TRP A 15 -2.23 4.35 -7.04
N VAL A 16 -3.55 4.46 -6.84
CA VAL A 16 -4.29 3.73 -5.79
C VAL A 16 -5.32 2.83 -6.49
N LYS A 17 -5.44 1.58 -6.03
CA LYS A 17 -6.41 0.60 -6.54
C LYS A 17 -7.19 -0.03 -5.39
N CYS A 18 -8.47 -0.31 -5.64
CA CYS A 18 -9.36 -1.03 -4.72
C CYS A 18 -9.73 -2.37 -5.36
N TRP A 19 -9.63 -3.45 -4.60
CA TRP A 19 -9.97 -4.81 -5.04
C TRP A 19 -11.10 -5.35 -4.17
N GLN A 20 -12.18 -5.79 -4.82
CA GLN A 20 -13.31 -6.40 -4.11
C GLN A 20 -13.03 -7.87 -3.84
N ILE A 21 -13.05 -8.27 -2.57
CA ILE A 21 -12.85 -9.66 -2.13
C ILE A 21 -14.06 -10.14 -1.31
N ARG A 22 -14.40 -11.43 -1.40
CA ARG A 22 -15.49 -12.01 -0.61
C ARG A 22 -15.09 -12.12 0.86
N ARG A 23 -16.05 -12.01 1.78
CA ARG A 23 -15.79 -12.26 3.21
C ARG A 23 -15.33 -13.71 3.41
N GLN A 24 -14.37 -13.91 4.32
CA GLN A 24 -13.71 -15.20 4.61
C GLN A 24 -12.76 -15.73 3.52
N THR A 25 -12.38 -14.90 2.55
CA THR A 25 -11.33 -15.25 1.57
C THR A 25 -9.96 -15.34 2.26
N LYS A 26 -9.20 -16.41 1.99
CA LYS A 26 -7.84 -16.59 2.52
C LYS A 26 -6.87 -15.59 1.85
N ALA A 27 -5.80 -15.21 2.55
CA ALA A 27 -4.82 -14.26 2.03
C ALA A 27 -4.21 -14.62 0.65
N PRO A 28 -3.86 -15.89 0.35
CA PRO A 28 -3.41 -16.29 -0.99
C PRO A 28 -4.46 -16.04 -2.09
N GLN A 29 -5.73 -16.31 -1.79
CA GLN A 29 -6.83 -16.15 -2.75
C GLN A 29 -7.18 -14.68 -2.97
N ALA A 30 -7.02 -13.83 -1.94
CA ALA A 30 -7.10 -12.39 -2.10
C ALA A 30 -5.95 -11.85 -2.98
N ALA A 31 -4.74 -12.40 -2.83
CA ALA A 31 -3.61 -12.05 -3.69
C ALA A 31 -3.82 -12.50 -5.15
N GLY A 32 -4.49 -13.64 -5.37
CA GLY A 32 -4.93 -14.12 -6.68
C GLY A 32 -5.81 -13.14 -7.45
N THR A 33 -6.58 -12.29 -6.76
CA THR A 33 -7.41 -11.24 -7.37
C THR A 33 -6.57 -10.11 -7.97
N ILE A 34 -5.36 -9.90 -7.45
CA ILE A 34 -4.39 -8.92 -7.96
C ILE A 34 -3.60 -9.54 -9.13
N HIS A 35 -3.15 -10.79 -8.96
CA HIS A 35 -2.48 -11.56 -10.02
C HIS A 35 -2.50 -13.07 -9.71
N THR A 36 -2.72 -13.91 -10.72
CA THR A 36 -2.83 -15.37 -10.58
C THR A 36 -1.55 -16.03 -10.03
N ASP A 37 -0.38 -15.46 -10.29
CA ASP A 37 0.91 -15.96 -9.78
C ASP A 37 1.09 -15.76 -8.27
N PHE A 38 0.47 -14.73 -7.70
CA PHE A 38 0.55 -14.48 -6.25
C PHE A 38 -0.22 -15.50 -5.42
N GLU A 39 -1.17 -16.22 -6.02
CA GLU A 39 -1.91 -17.28 -5.33
C GLU A 39 -1.05 -18.53 -5.15
N ARG A 40 -0.22 -18.87 -6.16
CA ARG A 40 0.68 -20.04 -6.12
C ARG A 40 1.97 -19.78 -5.37
N GLY A 41 2.51 -18.57 -5.47
CA GLY A 41 3.75 -18.13 -4.82
C GLY A 41 3.55 -17.34 -3.53
N PHE A 42 2.41 -17.49 -2.85
CA PHE A 42 2.11 -16.70 -1.66
C PHE A 42 3.08 -17.06 -0.51
N ILE A 43 3.93 -16.10 -0.11
CA ILE A 43 4.90 -16.28 0.98
C ILE A 43 4.41 -15.56 2.25
N CYS A 44 4.13 -14.26 2.13
CA CYS A 44 3.65 -13.42 3.22
C CYS A 44 2.93 -12.19 2.66
N ALA A 45 1.98 -11.66 3.40
CA ALA A 45 1.37 -10.36 3.11
C ALA A 45 1.45 -9.47 4.34
N GLU A 46 1.94 -8.24 4.15
CA GLU A 46 1.88 -7.21 5.16
C GLU A 46 0.52 -6.51 5.09
N VAL A 47 -0.33 -6.75 6.09
CA VAL A 47 -1.69 -6.23 6.12
C VAL A 47 -1.76 -5.08 7.11
N MET A 48 -2.05 -3.87 6.64
CA MET A 48 -2.28 -2.68 7.47
C MET A 48 -3.76 -2.32 7.52
N LYS A 49 -4.22 -1.83 8.68
CA LYS A 49 -5.56 -1.24 8.78
C LYS A 49 -5.55 0.13 8.13
N PHE A 50 -6.64 0.47 7.45
CA PHE A 50 -6.79 1.77 6.80
C PHE A 50 -6.81 2.92 7.82
N ASP A 51 -7.49 2.74 8.96
CA ASP A 51 -7.54 3.77 10.02
C ASP A 51 -6.15 4.12 10.55
N ASP A 52 -5.32 3.11 10.87
CA ASP A 52 -3.94 3.32 11.31
C ASP A 52 -3.10 4.08 10.25
N LEU A 53 -3.29 3.76 8.97
CA LEU A 53 -2.61 4.45 7.86
C LEU A 53 -3.07 5.90 7.71
N LYS A 54 -4.35 6.16 7.93
CA LYS A 54 -4.95 7.50 7.85
C LYS A 54 -4.46 8.40 8.99
N GLU A 55 -4.34 7.89 10.20
CA GLU A 55 -3.89 8.65 11.37
C GLU A 55 -2.38 8.98 11.31
N LEU A 56 -1.56 8.01 10.90
CA LEU A 56 -0.10 8.16 10.90
C LEU A 56 0.46 8.72 9.58
N GLY A 57 -0.33 8.73 8.50
CA GLY A 57 -0.01 9.33 7.20
C GLY A 57 1.16 8.68 6.43
N SER A 58 1.85 7.70 7.01
CA SER A 58 2.99 7.01 6.40
C SER A 58 3.07 5.55 6.82
N ILE A 59 3.29 4.69 5.82
CA ILE A 59 3.47 3.24 5.97
C ILE A 59 4.61 2.93 6.96
N VAL A 60 5.69 3.72 6.95
CA VAL A 60 6.84 3.55 7.84
C VAL A 60 6.47 3.78 9.30
N GLN A 61 5.59 4.74 9.58
CA GLN A 61 5.14 5.04 10.94
C GLN A 61 4.22 3.93 11.45
N VAL A 62 3.29 3.45 10.60
CA VAL A 62 2.41 2.32 10.92
C VAL A 62 3.22 1.08 11.29
N GLN A 63 4.25 0.76 10.49
CA GLN A 63 5.07 -0.43 10.72
C GLN A 63 5.90 -0.34 12.00
N ARG A 64 6.39 0.87 12.35
CA ARG A 64 7.10 1.12 13.62
C ARG A 64 6.23 0.89 14.84
N VAL A 65 5.00 1.39 14.83
CA VAL A 65 4.06 1.24 15.96
C VAL A 65 3.68 -0.23 16.14
N ARG A 66 3.51 -0.98 15.04
CA ARG A 66 3.10 -2.39 15.09
C ARG A 66 4.25 -3.35 15.38
N GLY A 67 5.49 -3.01 14.99
CA GLY A 67 6.70 -3.80 15.25
C GLY A 67 7.06 -3.98 16.73
N GLY A 68 6.40 -3.28 17.65
CA GLY A 68 6.52 -3.47 19.10
C GLY A 68 5.64 -4.58 19.70
N LYS A 69 4.75 -5.21 18.92
CA LYS A 69 3.98 -6.39 19.33
C LYS A 69 4.58 -7.65 18.68
N LYS A 70 5.70 -8.12 19.20
CA LYS A 70 6.12 -9.51 19.03
C LYS A 70 5.81 -10.29 20.30
#